data_AF-A0A7T8JYD2-F1
#
_entry.id   AF-A0A7T8JYD2-F1
#
_cell.length_a   1.000
_cell.length_b   1.000
_cell.length_c   1.000
_cell.angle_alpha   90.00
_cell.angle_beta   90.00
_cell.angle_gamma   90.00
#
_symmetry.space_group_name_H-M   'P 1'
#
loop_
_entity.id
_entity.type
_entity.pdbx_description
1 polymer ?
#
loop_
_entity_poly.entity_id
_entity_poly.type
_entity_poly.pdbx_seq_one_letter_code
_entity_poly.pdbx_strand_id
1 'polypeptide(L)'
;MESVNAALKKVADFTDALSSEQAVTASSLKPVLQLITEDLLLPAEEDTQLTCRLKEKMSGVLMDKYSASSTQKILAKTAFVDPRYKDIDISDEVKDELMVEMMDLPEEQRNDGEERRRLKCTKPTQKNESSGFA
;
A
#
# COMPACT_ATOMS: atom_id res chain seq x y z
N MET A 1 -16.85 -18.34 21.63
CA MET A 1 -15.65 -17.49 21.56
C MET A 1 -14.80 -17.82 20.33
N GLU A 2 -14.73 -19.09 19.94
CA GLU A 2 -14.02 -19.59 18.75
C GLU A 2 -14.40 -18.89 17.43
N SER A 3 -15.70 -18.70 17.15
CA SER A 3 -16.16 -18.00 15.92
C SER A 3 -15.63 -16.57 15.76
N VAL A 4 -15.50 -15.84 16.88
CA VAL A 4 -14.96 -14.47 16.89
C VAL A 4 -13.46 -14.49 16.69
N ASN A 5 -12.77 -15.42 17.37
CA ASN A 5 -11.33 -15.59 17.21
C ASN A 5 -10.97 -15.99 15.76
N ALA A 6 -11.75 -16.87 15.13
CA ALA A 6 -11.54 -17.28 13.74
C ALA A 6 -11.57 -16.10 12.75
N ALA A 7 -12.49 -15.15 12.93
CA ALA A 7 -12.55 -13.94 12.10
C ALA A 7 -11.41 -12.95 12.44
N LEU A 8 -11.20 -12.67 13.72
CA LEU A 8 -10.31 -11.60 14.15
C LEU A 8 -8.83 -11.99 14.10
N LYS A 9 -8.49 -13.28 14.22
CA LYS A 9 -7.09 -13.74 14.28
C LYS A 9 -6.34 -13.41 12.99
N LYS A 10 -6.92 -13.72 11.83
CA LYS A 10 -6.34 -13.42 10.52
C LYS A 10 -6.06 -11.92 10.34
N VAL A 11 -6.99 -11.07 10.79
CA VAL A 11 -6.87 -9.61 10.71
C VAL A 11 -5.86 -9.07 11.72
N ALA A 12 -5.80 -9.65 12.91
CA ALA A 12 -4.81 -9.32 13.92
C ALA A 12 -3.39 -9.62 13.43
N ASP A 13 -3.17 -10.81 12.86
CA ASP A 13 -1.87 -11.21 12.31
C ASP A 13 -1.46 -10.32 11.13
N PHE A 14 -2.41 -9.98 10.27
CA PHE A 14 -2.18 -9.04 9.17
C PHE A 14 -1.84 -7.62 9.66
N THR A 15 -2.52 -7.14 10.71
CA THR A 15 -2.27 -5.82 11.30
C THR A 15 -0.91 -5.76 11.99
N ASP A 16 -0.50 -6.84 12.66
CA ASP A 16 0.82 -6.96 13.25
C ASP A 16 1.91 -6.86 12.17
N ALA A 17 1.75 -7.58 11.05
CA ALA A 17 2.65 -7.48 9.91
C ALA A 17 2.73 -6.06 9.34
N LEU A 18 1.58 -5.42 9.10
CA LEU A 18 1.53 -4.03 8.62
C LEU A 18 2.10 -3.01 9.62
N SER A 19 2.05 -3.31 10.93
CA SER A 19 2.60 -2.40 11.95
C SER A 19 4.12 -2.27 11.86
N SER A 20 4.79 -3.25 11.26
CA SER A 20 6.25 -3.26 11.08
C SER A 20 6.71 -2.46 9.84
N GLU A 21 5.78 -2.12 8.94
CA GLU A 21 6.08 -1.42 7.70
C GLU A 21 6.50 0.02 7.96
N GLN A 22 7.67 0.41 7.44
CA GLN A 22 8.26 1.73 7.72
C GLN A 22 7.80 2.80 6.71
N ALA A 23 7.33 2.39 5.53
CA ALA A 23 6.92 3.31 4.48
C ALA A 23 5.67 2.81 3.75
N VAL A 24 4.51 3.40 4.08
CA VAL A 24 3.25 3.14 3.38
C VAL A 24 3.16 4.03 2.14
N THR A 25 2.95 3.41 0.98
CA THR A 25 2.79 4.11 -0.31
C THR A 25 1.33 4.11 -0.78
N ALA A 26 0.88 5.15 -1.50
CA ALA A 26 -0.48 5.15 -2.05
C ALA A 26 -0.72 3.97 -3.01
N SER A 27 0.30 3.60 -3.80
CA SER A 27 0.26 2.49 -4.75
C SER A 27 0.07 1.12 -4.08
N SER A 28 0.45 0.96 -2.81
CA SER A 28 0.26 -0.30 -2.07
C SER A 28 -1.13 -0.44 -1.47
N LEU A 29 -1.94 0.62 -1.43
CA LEU A 29 -3.25 0.57 -0.77
C LEU A 29 -4.27 -0.25 -1.56
N LYS A 30 -4.37 -0.07 -2.88
CA LYS A 30 -5.29 -0.88 -3.72
C LYS A 30 -5.04 -2.39 -3.58
N PRO A 31 -3.81 -2.92 -3.76
CA PRO A 31 -3.59 -4.36 -3.64
C PRO A 31 -3.80 -4.87 -2.21
N VAL A 32 -3.45 -4.07 -1.19
CA VAL A 32 -3.73 -4.43 0.22
C VAL A 32 -5.24 -4.49 0.49
N LEU A 33 -6.02 -3.54 -0.02
CA LEU A 33 -7.47 -3.54 0.14
C LEU A 33 -8.09 -4.79 -0.51
N GLN A 34 -7.67 -5.13 -1.72
CA GLN A 34 -8.12 -6.35 -2.41
C GLN A 34 -7.76 -7.60 -1.61
N LEU A 35 -6.53 -7.72 -1.11
CA LEU A 35 -6.12 -8.84 -0.26
C LEU A 35 -7.02 -8.97 0.99
N ILE A 36 -7.35 -7.86 1.65
CA ILE A 36 -8.20 -7.89 2.84
C ILE A 36 -9.61 -8.34 2.49
N THR A 37 -10.21 -7.83 1.40
CA THR A 37 -11.62 -8.09 1.08
C THR A 37 -11.86 -9.38 0.31
N GLU A 38 -10.95 -9.76 -0.57
CA GLU A 38 -11.11 -10.89 -1.51
C GLU A 38 -10.49 -12.18 -0.99
N ASP A 39 -9.63 -12.12 0.03
CA ASP A 39 -9.00 -13.30 0.65
C ASP A 39 -9.22 -13.34 2.16
N LEU A 40 -8.73 -12.34 2.90
CA LEU A 40 -8.69 -12.39 4.37
C LEU A 40 -10.09 -12.42 5.01
N LEU A 41 -10.98 -11.55 4.53
CA LEU A 41 -12.34 -11.37 5.02
C LEU A 41 -13.38 -12.01 4.10
N LEU A 42 -12.98 -12.79 3.11
CA LEU A 42 -13.94 -13.53 2.30
C LEU A 42 -14.60 -14.61 3.18
N PRO A 43 -15.95 -14.66 3.27
CA PRO A 43 -16.64 -15.75 3.96
C PRO A 43 -16.33 -17.08 3.28
N ALA A 44 -15.95 -18.08 4.07
CA ALA A 44 -15.68 -19.44 3.61
C ALA A 44 -16.88 -20.35 3.91
N GLU A 45 -16.99 -21.49 3.22
CA GLU A 45 -18.09 -22.44 3.45
C GLU A 45 -18.05 -23.04 4.86
N GLU A 46 -16.87 -23.19 5.45
CA GLU A 46 -16.69 -23.66 6.83
C GLU A 46 -17.01 -22.60 7.91
N ASP A 47 -17.26 -21.34 7.54
CA ASP A 47 -17.50 -20.29 8.51
C ASP A 47 -18.88 -20.42 9.19
N THR A 48 -18.90 -20.20 10.50
CA THR A 48 -20.17 -20.05 11.22
C THR A 48 -20.90 -18.79 10.77
N GLN A 49 -22.24 -18.77 10.91
CA GLN A 49 -23.04 -17.58 10.57
C GLN A 49 -22.53 -16.28 11.24
N LEU A 50 -22.05 -16.38 12.49
CA LEU A 50 -21.48 -15.24 13.20
C LEU A 50 -20.15 -14.78 12.55
N THR A 51 -19.29 -15.72 12.16
CA THR A 51 -18.02 -15.45 11.48
C THR A 51 -18.25 -14.78 10.13
N CYS A 52 -19.18 -15.28 9.30
CA CYS A 52 -19.54 -14.66 8.02
C CYS A 52 -20.00 -13.22 8.21
N ARG A 53 -20.97 -12.99 9.12
CA ARG A 53 -21.50 -11.65 9.40
C ARG A 53 -20.42 -10.68 9.89
N LEU A 54 -19.49 -11.18 10.72
CA LEU A 54 -18.40 -10.34 11.22
C LEU A 54 -17.45 -9.94 10.09
N LYS A 55 -17.04 -10.90 9.25
CA LYS A 55 -16.23 -10.68 8.05
C LYS A 55 -16.88 -9.68 7.07
N GLU A 56 -18.17 -9.85 6.80
CA GLU A 56 -18.96 -8.94 5.96
C GLU A 56 -19.01 -7.53 6.55
N LYS A 57 -19.24 -7.39 7.86
CA LYS A 57 -19.27 -6.09 8.53
C LYS A 57 -17.93 -5.39 8.49
N MET A 58 -16.84 -6.13 8.71
CA MET A 58 -15.49 -5.58 8.63
C MET A 58 -15.16 -5.12 7.19
N SER A 59 -15.49 -5.94 6.19
CA SER A 59 -15.32 -5.59 4.77
C SER A 59 -16.15 -4.36 4.40
N GLY A 60 -17.40 -4.28 4.87
CA GLY A 60 -18.28 -3.14 4.65
C GLY A 60 -17.70 -1.84 5.21
N VAL A 61 -17.23 -1.85 6.46
CA VAL A 61 -16.59 -0.66 7.07
C VAL A 61 -15.36 -0.22 6.27
N LEU A 62 -14.58 -1.16 5.74
CA LEU A 62 -13.41 -0.85 4.93
C LEU A 62 -13.82 -0.26 3.57
N MET A 63 -14.73 -0.90 2.85
CA MET A 63 -15.22 -0.41 1.55
C MET A 63 -15.89 0.95 1.67
N ASP A 64 -16.67 1.19 2.72
CA ASP A 64 -17.30 2.49 2.98
C ASP A 64 -16.26 3.60 3.14
N LYS A 65 -15.14 3.34 3.83
CA LYS A 65 -14.04 4.31 3.99
C LYS A 65 -13.35 4.68 2.68
N TYR A 66 -13.29 3.75 1.73
CA TYR A 66 -12.66 3.96 0.42
C TYR A 66 -13.70 4.12 -0.71
N SER A 67 -14.97 4.33 -0.40
CA SER A 67 -16.07 4.34 -1.37
C SER A 67 -16.06 5.55 -2.33
N ALA A 68 -15.38 6.63 -1.96
CA ALA A 68 -15.29 7.83 -2.77
C ALA A 68 -14.64 7.52 -4.14
N SER A 69 -15.35 7.86 -5.23
CA SER A 69 -14.89 7.63 -6.61
C SER A 69 -13.52 8.25 -6.88
N SER A 70 -13.27 9.46 -6.38
CA SER A 70 -11.96 10.12 -6.50
C SER A 70 -10.83 9.33 -5.82
N THR A 71 -11.09 8.77 -4.63
CA THR A 71 -10.13 7.92 -3.92
C THR A 71 -9.85 6.64 -4.68
N GLN A 72 -10.88 5.90 -5.11
CA GLN A 72 -10.70 4.66 -5.87
C GLN A 72 -9.88 4.88 -7.14
N LYS A 73 -10.16 5.99 -7.84
CA LYS A 73 -9.45 6.38 -9.05
C LYS A 73 -7.97 6.68 -8.80
N ILE A 74 -7.65 7.46 -7.76
CA ILE A 74 -6.25 7.74 -7.38
C ILE A 74 -5.53 6.45 -6.98
N LEU A 75 -6.18 5.59 -6.20
CA LEU A 75 -5.59 4.31 -5.78
C LEU A 75 -5.32 3.38 -6.97
N ALA A 76 -6.25 3.32 -7.93
CA ALA A 76 -6.09 2.55 -9.16
C ALA A 76 -4.94 3.09 -10.03
N LYS A 77 -4.89 4.42 -10.28
CA LYS A 77 -3.80 5.04 -11.05
C LYS A 77 -2.43 4.81 -10.40
N THR A 78 -2.31 5.08 -9.10
CA THR A 78 -1.04 4.95 -8.38
C THR A 78 -0.56 3.50 -8.31
N ALA A 79 -1.46 2.54 -8.13
CA ALA A 79 -1.08 1.13 -8.12
C ALA A 79 -0.69 0.61 -9.52
N PHE A 80 -1.40 1.02 -10.58
CA PHE A 80 -1.10 0.62 -11.94
C PHE A 80 0.25 1.13 -12.46
N VAL A 81 0.63 2.36 -12.09
CA VAL A 81 1.92 2.95 -12.48
C VAL A 81 3.09 2.31 -11.71
N ASP A 82 2.84 1.68 -10.57
CA ASP A 82 3.87 1.07 -9.74
C ASP A 82 4.27 -0.32 -10.29
N PRO A 83 5.52 -0.51 -10.74
CA PRO A 83 5.97 -1.78 -11.33
C PRO A 83 5.90 -2.99 -10.39
N ARG A 84 5.70 -2.78 -9.09
CA ARG A 84 5.53 -3.85 -8.10
C ARG A 84 4.18 -4.57 -8.25
N TYR A 85 3.18 -3.94 -8.86
CA TYR A 85 1.80 -4.43 -8.92
C TYR A 85 1.32 -4.68 -10.35
N LYS A 86 2.07 -5.48 -11.12
CA LYS A 86 1.82 -5.72 -12.56
C LYS A 86 0.48 -6.40 -12.84
N ASP A 87 -0.01 -7.20 -11.89
CA ASP A 87 -1.23 -7.98 -12.03
C ASP A 87 -2.46 -7.26 -11.46
N ILE A 88 -2.33 -5.96 -11.13
CA ILE A 88 -3.45 -5.21 -10.59
C ILE A 88 -4.43 -4.84 -11.68
N ASP A 89 -5.63 -5.39 -11.57
CA ASP A 89 -6.70 -5.05 -12.50
C ASP A 89 -7.33 -3.70 -12.14
N ILE A 90 -7.37 -2.81 -13.13
CA ILE A 90 -8.00 -1.50 -13.03
C ILE A 90 -8.96 -1.33 -14.21
N SER A 91 -10.02 -0.56 -14.02
CA SER A 91 -10.99 -0.32 -15.08
C SER A 91 -10.35 0.36 -16.29
N ASP A 92 -10.85 0.03 -17.47
CA ASP A 92 -10.33 0.60 -18.72
C ASP A 92 -10.48 2.12 -18.77
N GLU A 93 -11.53 2.67 -18.15
CA GLU A 93 -11.70 4.12 -17.97
C GLU A 93 -10.48 4.77 -17.27
N VAL A 94 -9.95 4.13 -16.23
CA VAL A 94 -8.79 4.65 -15.49
C VAL A 94 -7.51 4.52 -16.31
N LYS A 95 -7.37 3.43 -17.08
CA LYS A 95 -6.23 3.23 -17.99
C LYS A 95 -6.22 4.29 -19.09
N ASP A 96 -7.36 4.51 -19.75
CA ASP A 96 -7.51 5.44 -20.86
C ASP A 96 -7.19 6.87 -20.42
N GLU A 97 -7.73 7.30 -19.28
CA GLU A 97 -7.41 8.62 -18.76
C GLU A 97 -5.94 8.79 -18.38
N LEU A 98 -5.32 7.76 -17.80
CA LEU A 98 -3.91 7.80 -17.47
C LEU A 98 -3.05 7.89 -18.74
N MET A 99 -3.44 7.19 -19.81
CA MET A 99 -2.78 7.30 -21.11
C MET A 99 -2.88 8.71 -21.69
N VAL A 100 -4.06 9.34 -21.61
CA VAL A 100 -4.24 10.74 -22.03
C VAL A 100 -3.33 11.67 -21.21
N GLU A 101 -3.33 11.53 -19.89
CA GLU A 101 -2.45 12.31 -19.00
C GLU A 101 -0.96 12.12 -19.36
N MET A 102 -0.53 10.91 -19.70
CA MET A 102 0.85 10.62 -20.12
C MET A 102 1.21 11.24 -21.47
N MET A 103 0.28 11.30 -22.41
CA MET A 103 0.49 11.90 -23.74
C MET A 103 0.53 13.44 -23.67
N ASP A 104 -0.16 14.02 -22.69
CA ASP A 104 -0.21 15.47 -22.47
C ASP A 104 0.99 16.00 -21.65
N LEU A 105 1.85 15.12 -21.10
CA LEU A 105 3.08 15.54 -20.43
C LEU A 105 4.06 16.13 -21.47
N PRO A 106 4.60 17.34 -21.24
CA PRO A 106 5.66 17.87 -22.11
C PRO A 106 6.86 16.92 -22.03
N GLU A 107 7.44 16.57 -23.18
CA GLU A 107 8.67 15.77 -23.21
C GLU A 107 9.73 16.46 -22.35
N GLU A 108 10.07 15.88 -21.19
CA GLU A 108 11.22 16.35 -20.45
C GLU A 108 12.45 16.20 -21.34
N GLN A 109 13.02 17.33 -21.75
CA GLN A 109 14.31 17.36 -22.42
C GLN A 109 15.31 16.64 -21.52
N ARG A 110 15.81 15.50 -21.99
CA ARG A 110 16.95 14.80 -21.41
C ARG A 110 18.14 15.77 -21.41
N ASN A 111 18.31 16.51 -20.33
CA ASN A 111 19.63 16.97 -19.98
C ASN A 111 20.35 15.74 -19.41
N ASP A 112 21.14 15.09 -20.25
CA ASP A 112 22.13 14.11 -19.85
C ASP A 112 23.15 14.81 -18.93
N GLY A 113 22.80 14.90 -17.65
CA GLY A 113 23.56 15.53 -16.58
C GLY A 113 23.57 14.61 -15.37
N GLU A 114 24.49 13.67 -15.42
CA GLU A 114 24.82 12.65 -14.44
C GLU A 114 24.94 13.20 -13.00
N GLU A 115 23.94 13.00 -12.12
CA GLU A 115 24.20 12.95 -10.69
C GLU A 115 23.27 11.98 -9.94
N ARG A 116 23.59 10.68 -10.06
CA ARG A 116 23.19 9.69 -9.06
C ARG A 116 23.78 10.08 -7.70
N ARG A 117 23.05 10.87 -6.91
CA ARG A 117 23.31 11.00 -5.47
C ARG A 117 22.97 9.68 -4.81
N ARG A 118 23.98 8.79 -4.81
CA ARG A 118 24.11 7.72 -3.83
C ARG A 118 23.86 8.34 -2.45
N LEU A 119 22.83 7.87 -1.74
CA LEU A 119 22.81 7.98 -0.29
C LEU A 119 24.07 7.28 0.22
N LYS A 120 25.15 8.03 0.42
CA LYS A 120 26.31 7.56 1.17
C LYS A 120 25.89 7.63 2.63
N CYS A 121 25.60 6.46 3.23
CA CYS A 121 25.61 6.31 4.67
C CYS A 121 26.94 6.84 5.22
N THR A 122 26.93 8.03 5.80
CA THR A 122 28.06 8.54 6.58
C THR A 122 27.98 7.93 7.97
N LYS A 123 28.93 7.05 8.31
CA LYS A 123 29.11 6.55 9.67
C LYS A 123 29.46 7.72 10.61
N PRO A 124 29.01 7.73 11.88
CA PRO A 124 29.35 8.78 12.82
C PRO A 124 30.83 8.69 13.19
N THR A 125 31.56 9.80 12.99
CA THR A 125 32.96 9.95 13.41
C THR A 125 32.98 10.27 14.90
N GLN A 126 33.56 9.37 15.71
CA GLN A 126 33.90 9.66 17.10
C GLN A 126 35.05 10.67 17.13
N LYS A 127 34.81 11.87 17.65
CA LYS A 127 35.88 12.79 18.05
C LYS A 127 36.29 12.44 19.47
N ASN A 128 37.46 11.82 19.57
CA ASN A 128 38.23 11.77 20.80
C ASN A 128 38.93 13.13 20.93
N GLU A 129 38.61 13.90 21.97
CA GLU A 129 39.42 15.04 22.37
C GLU A 129 40.12 14.66 23.68
N SER A 130 41.42 14.40 23.58
CA SER A 130 42.34 14.22 24.70
C SER A 130 43.42 15.29 24.63
N SER A 131 43.57 16.02 25.74
CA SER A 131 44.68 16.93 26.11
C SER A 131 44.83 18.18 25.23
N GLY A 132 45.20 19.36 25.75
CA GLY A 132 45.81 19.73 27.02
C GLY A 132 46.68 20.98 26.78
N PHE A 133 47.03 21.67 27.86
CA PHE A 133 48.03 22.74 27.99
C PHE A 133 47.68 24.17 27.54
N ALA A 134 47.50 25.08 28.51
CA ALA A 134 48.54 26.00 28.99
C ALA A 134 48.10 26.64 30.32
#